data_AF-A0AAQ0WKC7-F1
#
_entry.id   AF-A0AAQ0WKC7-F1
#
_cell.length_a   1.000
_cell.length_b   1.000
_cell.length_c   1.000
_cell.angle_alpha   90.00
_cell.angle_beta   90.00
_cell.angle_gamma   90.00
#
_symmetry.space_group_name_H-M   'P 1'
#
loop_
_entity.id
_entity.type
_entity.pdbx_description
1 polymer ?
#
loop_
_entity_poly.entity_id
_entity_poly.type
_entity_poly.pdbx_seq_one_letter_code
_entity_poly.pdbx_strand_id
1 'polypeptide(L)' 'MQKPVKLGDAWCITVRYLGKRYTATRDTASECEQWAAKKLLKLQS' A
#
# COMPACT_ATOMS: atom_id res chain seq x y z
N MET A 1 0.64 3.99 9.65
CA MET A 1 0.62 3.40 8.30
C MET A 1 0.39 1.91 8.40
N GLN A 2 -0.42 1.31 7.52
CA GLN A 2 -0.58 -0.15 7.48
C GLN A 2 0.73 -0.77 6.97
N LYS A 3 1.19 -1.83 7.64
CA LYS A 3 2.41 -2.54 7.24
C LYS A 3 2.12 -3.44 6.03
N PRO A 4 3.04 -3.55 5.06
CA PRO A 4 2.97 -4.58 4.04
C PRO A 4 2.92 -5.98 4.68
N VAL A 5 2.06 -6.84 4.16
CA VAL A 5 1.91 -8.24 4.57
C VAL A 5 2.53 -9.12 3.50
N LYS A 6 3.43 -10.02 3.89
CA LYS A 6 4.04 -10.97 2.96
C LYS A 6 3.03 -12.06 2.58
N LEU A 7 2.87 -12.30 1.28
CA LEU A 7 1.96 -13.28 0.69
C LEU A 7 2.75 -14.16 -0.29
N GLY A 8 3.33 -15.24 0.22
CA GLY A 8 4.29 -16.06 -0.52
C GLY A 8 5.56 -15.27 -0.82
N ASP A 9 5.91 -15.14 -2.10
CA ASP A 9 7.06 -14.37 -2.59
C ASP A 9 6.77 -12.87 -2.80
N ALA A 10 5.50 -12.47 -2.68
CA ALA A 10 5.09 -11.08 -2.87
C ALA A 10 4.73 -10.38 -1.54
N TRP A 11 4.60 -9.07 -1.59
CA TRP A 11 4.16 -8.21 -0.50
C TRP A 11 2.87 -7.49 -0.89
N CYS A 12 1.91 -7.42 0.02
CA CYS A 12 0.64 -6.74 -0.19
C CYS A 12 0.45 -5.67 0.89
N ILE A 13 0.17 -4.43 0.48
CA ILE A 13 -0.20 -3.35 1.40
C ILE A 13 -1.63 -2.92 1.14
N THR A 14 -2.32 -2.63 2.23
CA THR A 14 -3.65 -2.04 2.19
C THR A 14 -3.59 -0.61 2.71
N VAL A 15 -4.28 0.30 2.05
CA VAL A 15 -4.39 1.71 2.41
C VAL A 15 -5.87 2.03 2.52
N ARG A 16 -6.25 2.75 3.58
CA ARG A 16 -7.62 3.22 3.78
C ARG A 16 -7.63 4.74 3.70
N TYR A 17 -8.51 5.30 2.89
CA TYR A 17 -8.67 6.74 2.75
C TYR A 17 -10.14 7.08 2.46
N LEU A 18 -10.73 8.00 3.23
CA LEU A 18 -12.14 8.42 3.12
C LEU A 18 -13.14 7.25 3.01
N GLY A 19 -12.97 6.22 3.84
CA GLY A 19 -13.81 5.02 3.83
C GLY A 19 -13.57 4.06 2.65
N LYS A 20 -12.75 4.43 1.65
CA LYS A 20 -12.33 3.56 0.56
C LYS A 20 -11.08 2.78 0.92
N ARG A 21 -10.99 1.55 0.40
CA ARG A 21 -9.87 0.64 0.63
C ARG A 21 -9.13 0.44 -0.70
N TYR A 22 -7.84 0.67 -0.68
CA TYR A 22 -6.95 0.47 -1.83
C TYR A 22 -5.89 -0.56 -1.45
N THR A 23 -5.69 -1.55 -2.30
CA THR A 23 -4.72 -2.62 -2.07
C THR A 23 -3.72 -2.65 -3.22
N ALA A 24 -2.46 -2.95 -2.91
CA ALA A 24 -1.44 -3.18 -3.92
C ALA A 24 -0.52 -4.31 -3.51
N THR A 25 -0.25 -5.19 -4.48
CA THR A 25 0.74 -6.26 -4.36
C THR A 25 1.98 -5.87 -5.16
N ARG A 26 3.16 -6.03 -4.57
CA ARG A 26 4.50 -5.74 -5.14
C ARG A 26 5.51 -6.78 -4.69
N ASP A 27 6.66 -6.82 -5.34
CA ASP A 27 7.71 -7.80 -5.09
C ASP A 27 8.47 -7.53 -3.77
N THR A 28 8.52 -6.27 -3.34
CA THR A 28 9.22 -5.88 -2.09
C THR A 28 8.33 -5.08 -1.12
N ALA A 29 8.65 -5.20 0.17
CA ALA A 29 8.00 -4.41 1.22
C ALA A 29 8.17 -2.90 0.99
N SER A 30 9.37 -2.46 0.60
CA SER A 30 9.67 -1.05 0.33
C SER A 30 8.83 -0.47 -0.80
N GLU A 31 8.62 -1.22 -1.89
CA GLU A 31 7.75 -0.78 -2.99
C GLU A 31 6.30 -0.63 -2.56
N CYS A 32 5.81 -1.54 -1.73
CA CYS A 32 4.50 -1.42 -1.11
C CYS A 32 4.39 -0.13 -0.28
N GLU A 33 5.36 0.16 0.59
CA GLU A 33 5.36 1.38 1.40
C GLU A 33 5.41 2.65 0.54
N GLN A 34 6.30 2.68 -0.46
CA GLN A 34 6.39 3.79 -1.40
C GLN A 34 5.09 3.99 -2.19
N TRP A 35 4.46 2.91 -2.64
CA TRP A 35 3.17 2.97 -3.30
C TRP A 35 2.10 3.54 -2.37
N ALA A 36 2.05 3.10 -1.11
CA ALA A 36 1.08 3.58 -0.14
C ALA A 36 1.25 5.08 0.13
N ALA A 37 2.48 5.55 0.31
CA ALA A 37 2.79 6.96 0.49
C ALA A 37 2.37 7.79 -0.74
N LYS A 38 2.76 7.36 -1.95
CA LYS A 38 2.37 8.01 -3.21
C LYS A 38 0.84 8.02 -3.40
N LYS A 39 0.15 6.95 -3.02
CA LYS A 39 -1.30 6.84 -3.16
C LYS A 39 -2.03 7.76 -2.20
N LEU A 40 -1.58 7.87 -0.95
CA LEU A 40 -2.13 8.81 0.03
C LEU A 40 -1.95 10.26 -0.43
N LEU A 41 -0.75 10.62 -0.89
CA LEU A 41 -0.49 11.96 -1.44
C LEU A 41 -1.43 12.30 -2.60
N LYS A 42 -1.59 11.37 -3.56
CA LYS A 42 -2.51 11.52 -4.70
C LYS A 42 -3.99 11.62 -4.31
N LEU A 43 -4.37 11.13 -3.14
CA LEU A 43 -5.76 11.15 -2.68
C LEU A 43 -6.06 12.37 -1.78
N GLN A 44 -5.01 12.98 -1.22
CA GLN A 44 -5.10 14.23 -0.46
C GLN A 44 -5.08 15.48 -1.34
N SER A 45 -4.54 15.38 -2.56
CA SER A 45 -4.71 16.37 -3.64
C SER A 45 -6.05 16.21 -4.33
#